data_AF-A0A6J7CWL9-F1
#
_entry.id   AF-A0A6J7CWL9-F1
#
_cell.length_a   1.000
_cell.length_b   1.000
_cell.length_c   1.000
_cell.angle_alpha   90.00
_cell.angle_beta   90.00
_cell.angle_gamma   90.00
#
_symmetry.space_group_name_H-M   'P 1'
#
loop_
_entity.id
_entity.type
_entity.pdbx_description
1 polymer ?
#
loop_
_entity_poly.entity_id
_entity_poly.type
_entity_poly.pdbx_seq_one_letter_code
_entity_poly.pdbx_strand_id
1 'polypeptide(L)'
;MNQPQRNRNNQRRRPQAKRPGAADIWRSPGELPEIEPIALAHSPAVLLQSLGDPPLHDGKEASVVLATIIDRAAGLAAALALSAELLRQDADD
;
A
#
# COMPACT_ATOMS: atom_id res chain seq x y z
N MET A 1 37.19 14.71 -48.70
CA MET A 1 35.82 14.43 -48.20
C MET A 1 35.89 13.48 -47.01
N ASN A 2 34.94 13.62 -46.07
CA ASN A 2 34.48 12.67 -45.04
C ASN A 2 34.80 13.05 -43.58
N GLN A 3 33.91 13.84 -42.98
CA GLN A 3 33.77 13.99 -41.53
C GLN A 3 32.78 12.93 -41.01
N PRO A 4 33.07 12.21 -39.91
CA PRO A 4 32.08 11.32 -39.30
C PRO A 4 31.09 12.12 -38.44
N GLN A 5 29.81 11.82 -38.65
CA GLN A 5 28.66 12.47 -38.02
C GLN A 5 28.58 12.14 -36.51
N ARG A 6 28.51 13.18 -35.68
CA ARG A 6 28.23 13.09 -34.24
C ARG A 6 26.76 12.71 -34.02
N ASN A 7 26.50 11.45 -33.70
CA ASN A 7 25.18 10.97 -33.32
C ASN A 7 24.84 11.44 -31.89
N ARG A 8 23.98 12.46 -31.77
CA ARG A 8 23.53 13.02 -30.48
C ARG A 8 22.39 12.15 -29.93
N ASN A 9 22.75 11.14 -29.14
CA ASN A 9 21.79 10.34 -28.39
C ASN A 9 21.16 11.17 -27.27
N ASN A 10 19.97 11.69 -27.53
CA ASN A 10 19.16 12.47 -26.60
C ASN A 10 18.41 11.54 -25.64
N GLN A 11 19.15 10.85 -24.77
CA GLN A 11 18.55 10.03 -23.72
C GLN A 11 18.02 10.95 -22.61
N ARG A 12 16.71 11.19 -22.64
CA ARG A 12 15.94 11.84 -21.58
C ARG A 12 16.16 11.07 -20.27
N ARG A 13 17.05 11.57 -19.41
CA ARG A 13 17.24 11.09 -18.04
C ARG A 13 15.94 11.32 -17.27
N ARG A 14 15.19 10.24 -17.00
CA ARG A 14 14.10 10.26 -16.03
C ARG A 14 14.70 10.63 -14.66
N PRO A 15 14.11 11.57 -13.90
CA PRO A 15 14.58 11.86 -12.56
C PRO A 15 14.42 10.62 -11.69
N GLN A 16 15.53 10.09 -11.21
CA GLN A 16 15.56 9.01 -10.25
C GLN A 16 15.02 9.56 -8.93
N ALA A 17 13.90 9.03 -8.46
CA ALA A 17 13.34 9.38 -7.16
C ALA A 17 14.44 9.21 -6.10
N LYS A 18 14.74 10.28 -5.36
CA LYS A 18 15.73 10.25 -4.28
C LYS A 18 15.24 9.26 -3.24
N ARG A 19 15.97 8.15 -3.09
CA ARG A 19 15.76 7.24 -1.97
C ARG A 19 16.22 7.96 -0.69
N PRO A 20 15.43 7.96 0.39
CA PRO A 20 15.87 8.53 1.65
C PRO A 20 17.17 7.83 2.11
N GLY A 21 18.11 8.61 2.64
CA GLY A 21 19.38 8.10 3.16
C GLY A 21 19.16 7.18 4.36
N ALA A 22 20.10 6.28 4.62
CA ALA A 22 20.03 5.35 5.75
C ALA A 22 19.92 6.13 7.07
N ALA A 23 18.85 5.88 7.82
CA ALA A 23 18.60 6.55 9.10
C ALA A 23 19.56 6.03 10.17
N ASP A 24 20.23 6.97 10.87
CA ASP A 24 21.08 6.69 12.04
C ASP A 24 20.17 6.41 13.25
N ILE A 25 20.07 5.15 13.64
CA ILE A 25 19.17 4.64 14.70
C ILE A 25 19.49 5.18 16.10
N TRP A 26 20.66 5.81 16.30
CA TRP A 26 21.09 6.37 17.59
C TRP A 26 20.78 7.85 17.75
N ARG A 27 20.29 8.52 16.71
CA ARG A 27 19.81 9.91 16.80
C ARG A 27 18.32 9.92 17.14
N SER A 28 17.89 10.97 17.83
CA SER A 28 16.46 11.25 17.98
C SER A 28 15.82 11.28 16.59
N PRO A 29 14.77 10.46 16.35
CA PRO A 29 14.05 10.51 15.09
C PRO A 29 13.50 11.92 14.90
N GLY A 30 13.52 12.38 13.64
CA GLY A 30 12.87 13.63 13.27
C GLY A 30 11.36 13.56 13.49
N GLU A 31 10.69 14.70 13.32
CA GLU A 31 9.23 14.77 13.41
C GLU A 31 8.58 13.81 12.40
N LEU A 32 7.58 13.07 12.86
CA LEU A 32 6.82 12.15 12.02
C LEU A 32 6.01 12.97 11.00
N PRO A 33 5.86 12.48 9.77
CA PRO A 33 4.95 13.11 8.82
C PRO A 33 3.51 13.06 9.37
N GLU A 34 2.71 14.07 9.01
CA GLU A 34 1.27 14.04 9.27
C GLU A 34 0.64 12.80 8.64
N ILE A 35 -0.21 12.10 9.41
CA ILE A 35 -0.87 10.87 9.00
C ILE A 35 -2.19 11.23 8.32
N GLU A 36 -2.40 10.74 7.11
CA GLU A 36 -3.67 10.91 6.40
C GLU A 36 -4.80 10.04 7.00
N PRO A 37 -6.06 10.51 7.00
CA PRO A 37 -7.19 9.71 7.48
C PRO A 37 -7.43 8.43 6.66
N ILE A 38 -7.68 7.33 7.38
CA ILE A 38 -7.87 5.98 6.87
C ILE A 38 -9.31 5.81 6.40
N ALA A 39 -9.48 5.43 5.13
CA ALA A 39 -10.78 5.02 4.58
C ALA A 39 -11.03 3.52 4.81
N LEU A 40 -12.26 3.16 5.14
CA LEU A 40 -12.66 1.76 5.28
C LEU A 40 -12.96 1.14 3.92
N ALA A 41 -12.55 -0.12 3.75
CA ALA A 41 -12.93 -0.91 2.60
C ALA A 41 -14.37 -1.42 2.77
N HIS A 42 -15.22 -1.21 1.77
CA HIS A 42 -16.61 -1.68 1.76
C HIS A 42 -16.71 -3.21 1.84
N SER A 43 -15.76 -3.92 1.25
CA SER A 43 -15.68 -5.37 1.32
C SER A 43 -14.22 -5.82 1.38
N PRO A 44 -13.67 -6.04 2.58
CA PRO A 44 -12.24 -6.27 2.78
C PRO A 44 -11.75 -7.61 2.20
N ALA A 45 -12.64 -8.59 2.03
CA ALA A 45 -12.31 -9.89 1.43
C ALA A 45 -12.44 -9.95 -0.12
N VAL A 46 -12.81 -8.86 -0.81
CA VAL A 46 -13.00 -8.87 -2.29
C VAL A 46 -11.75 -9.30 -3.05
N LEU A 47 -10.57 -8.92 -2.57
CA LEU A 47 -9.32 -9.32 -3.21
C LEU A 47 -9.11 -10.83 -3.17
N LEU A 48 -9.50 -11.51 -2.08
CA LEU A 48 -9.45 -12.97 -2.03
C LEU A 48 -10.41 -13.61 -3.03
N GLN A 49 -11.63 -13.09 -3.16
CA GLN A 49 -12.60 -13.60 -4.13
C GLN A 49 -12.12 -13.42 -5.57
N SER A 50 -11.44 -12.31 -5.86
CA SER A 50 -10.87 -12.04 -7.19
C SER A 50 -9.72 -12.98 -7.55
N LEU A 51 -9.00 -13.53 -6.56
CA LEU A 51 -7.88 -14.44 -6.79
C LEU A 51 -8.34 -15.89 -7.01
N GLY A 52 -9.60 -16.21 -6.68
CA GLY A 52 -10.15 -17.56 -6.76
C GLY A 52 -9.68 -18.47 -5.63
N ASP A 53 -10.05 -19.75 -5.73
CA ASP A 53 -9.70 -20.73 -4.71
C ASP A 53 -8.17 -20.96 -4.69
N PRO A 54 -7.53 -20.97 -3.51
CA PRO A 54 -6.11 -21.25 -3.38
C PRO A 54 -5.80 -22.69 -3.83
N PRO A 55 -4.61 -22.93 -4.40
CA PRO A 55 -4.20 -24.23 -4.92
C PRO A 55 -3.81 -25.19 -3.79
N LEU A 56 -4.77 -25.50 -2.91
CA LEU A 56 -4.66 -26.41 -1.77
C LEU A 56 -5.72 -27.50 -1.90
N HIS A 57 -5.49 -28.65 -1.27
CA HIS A 57 -6.43 -29.78 -1.31
C HIS A 57 -7.86 -29.37 -0.89
N ASP A 58 -7.96 -28.57 0.17
CA ASP A 58 -9.22 -28.00 0.69
C ASP A 58 -9.33 -26.49 0.39
N GLY A 59 -8.96 -26.07 -0.82
CA GLY A 59 -8.83 -24.64 -1.16
C GLY A 59 -10.10 -23.81 -0.90
N LYS A 60 -11.28 -24.39 -1.11
CA LYS A 60 -12.56 -23.72 -0.82
C LYS A 60 -12.74 -23.41 0.65
N GLU A 61 -12.52 -24.39 1.52
CA GLU A 61 -12.63 -24.21 2.98
C GLU A 61 -11.58 -23.21 3.49
N ALA A 62 -10.36 -23.30 2.95
CA ALA A 62 -9.30 -22.33 3.26
C ALA A 62 -9.71 -20.90 2.88
N SER A 63 -10.39 -20.71 1.74
CA SER A 63 -10.88 -19.39 1.31
C SER A 63 -11.90 -18.80 2.28
N VAL A 64 -12.84 -19.61 2.76
CA VAL A 64 -13.87 -19.19 3.72
C VAL A 64 -13.23 -18.77 5.05
N VAL A 65 -12.28 -19.55 5.55
CA VAL A 65 -11.55 -19.24 6.79
C VAL A 65 -10.74 -17.95 6.63
N LEU A 66 -10.02 -17.79 5.51
CA LEU A 66 -9.25 -16.58 5.24
C LEU A 66 -10.13 -15.33 5.12
N ALA A 67 -11.25 -15.43 4.39
CA ALA A 67 -12.23 -14.33 4.31
C ALA A 67 -12.73 -13.93 5.69
N THR A 68 -13.08 -14.90 6.54
CA THR A 68 -13.54 -14.64 7.91
C THR A 68 -12.49 -13.92 8.76
N ILE A 69 -11.22 -14.32 8.65
CA ILE A 69 -10.11 -13.68 9.37
C ILE A 69 -9.92 -12.24 8.89
N ILE A 70 -9.96 -12.01 7.58
CA ILE A 70 -9.81 -10.68 6.99
C ILE A 70 -10.94 -9.76 7.44
N ASP A 71 -12.19 -10.22 7.43
CA ASP A 71 -13.33 -9.41 7.89
C ASP A 71 -13.18 -8.99 9.35
N ARG A 72 -12.77 -9.92 10.23
CA ARG A 72 -12.52 -9.60 11.65
C ARG A 72 -11.33 -8.66 11.84
N ALA A 73 -10.25 -8.88 11.10
CA ALA A 73 -9.07 -8.02 11.17
C ALA A 73 -9.38 -6.60 10.69
N ALA A 74 -10.18 -6.46 9.62
CA ALA A 74 -10.65 -5.17 9.13
C ALA A 74 -11.51 -4.45 10.18
N GLY A 75 -12.41 -5.16 10.87
CA GLY A 75 -13.20 -4.59 11.97
C GLY A 75 -12.34 -4.09 13.14
N LEU A 76 -11.30 -4.86 13.52
CA LEU A 76 -10.34 -4.43 14.55
C LEU A 76 -9.51 -3.22 14.12
N ALA A 77 -9.04 -3.20 12.87
CA ALA A 77 -8.33 -2.06 12.31
C ALA A 77 -9.20 -0.80 12.27
N ALA A 78 -10.49 -0.94 11.94
CA ALA A 78 -11.45 0.15 11.98
C ALA A 78 -11.64 0.70 13.40
N ALA A 79 -11.79 -0.17 14.40
CA ALA A 79 -11.91 0.23 15.79
C ALA A 79 -10.66 0.96 16.31
N LEU A 80 -9.46 0.49 15.92
CA LEU A 80 -8.20 1.15 16.25
C LEU A 80 -8.09 2.53 15.59
N ALA A 81 -8.41 2.62 14.30
CA ALA A 81 -8.41 3.89 13.56
C ALA A 81 -9.39 4.90 14.17
N LEU A 82 -10.59 4.45 14.55
CA LEU A 82 -11.57 5.28 15.25
C LEU A 82 -11.03 5.77 16.60
N SER A 83 -10.41 4.88 17.40
CA SER A 83 -9.85 5.27 18.71
C SER A 83 -8.71 6.29 18.63
N ALA A 84 -8.03 6.34 17.49
CA ALA A 84 -6.95 7.27 17.21
C ALA A 84 -7.43 8.56 16.51
N GLU A 85 -8.74 8.72 16.28
CA GLU A 85 -9.33 9.81 15.47
C GLU A 85 -8.70 9.87 14.06
N LEU A 86 -8.31 8.72 13.52
CA LEU A 86 -7.68 8.58 12.20
C LEU A 86 -8.66 8.02 11.16
N LEU A 87 -9.93 7.79 11.53
CA LEU A 87 -10.93 7.34 10.56
C LEU A 87 -11.33 8.51 9.67
N ARG A 88 -11.37 8.30 8.36
CA ARG A 88 -11.91 9.28 7.43
C ARG A 88 -13.39 9.51 7.75
N GLN A 89 -13.74 10.75 8.04
CA GLN A 89 -15.13 11.19 8.11
C GLN A 89 -15.58 11.42 6.67
N ASP A 90 -16.44 10.53 6.16
CA ASP A 90 -17.14 10.82 4.92
C ASP A 90 -18.05 12.02 5.22
N ALA A 91 -17.86 13.13 4.52
CA ALA A 91 -18.69 14.32 4.71
C ALA A 91 -20.14 13.92 4.45
N ASP A 92 -20.98 13.96 5.49
CA ASP A 92 -22.43 13.82 5.38
C ASP A 92 -22.93 14.90 4.39
N ASP A 93 -23.37 14.48 3.20
CA ASP A 93 -24.22 15.28 2.29
C ASP A 93 -25.70 15.10 2.66
#